data_AF-A0A268U0C3-F1
#
_entry.id   AF-A0A268U0C3-F1
#
_cell.length_a   1.000
_cell.length_b   1.000
_cell.length_c   1.000
_cell.angle_alpha   90.00
_cell.angle_beta   90.00
_cell.angle_gamma   90.00
#
_symmetry.space_group_name_H-M   'P 1'
#
loop_
_entity.id
_entity.type
_entity.pdbx_description
1 polymer ?
#
loop_
_entity_poly.entity_id
_entity_poly.type
_entity_poly.pdbx_seq_one_letter_code
_entity_poly.pdbx_strand_id
1 'polypeptide(L)'
;MKKIFCCIFCFTTFLFAQWQMFSDKTDTYIYNTTTGEIYIRYKKNGKNYEDLFVKMPKGIIPEKQNNLPSSLEPKKDDVALEAIKKANELMNHSIDGGL
;
A
#
# COMPACT_ATOMS: atom_id res chain seq x y z
N MET A 1 -25.86 7.60 -35.37
CA MET A 1 -25.03 6.43 -34.99
C MET A 1 -23.64 6.77 -34.43
N LYS A 2 -23.00 7.90 -34.81
CA LYS A 2 -21.66 8.29 -34.29
C LYS A 2 -21.56 8.44 -32.75
N LYS A 3 -22.65 8.80 -32.07
CA LYS A 3 -22.69 8.97 -30.60
C LYS A 3 -22.54 7.64 -29.83
N ILE A 4 -23.03 6.53 -30.40
CA ILE A 4 -22.95 5.19 -29.78
C ILE A 4 -21.52 4.65 -29.85
N PHE A 5 -20.80 4.96 -30.93
CA PHE A 5 -19.41 4.54 -31.12
C PHE A 5 -18.47 5.14 -30.06
N CYS A 6 -18.73 6.39 -29.66
CA CYS A 6 -17.97 7.06 -28.59
C CYS A 6 -18.19 6.39 -27.22
N CYS A 7 -19.44 6.01 -26.91
CA CYS A 7 -19.75 5.31 -25.67
C CYS A 7 -19.07 3.93 -25.58
N ILE A 8 -19.01 3.18 -26.68
CA ILE A 8 -18.33 1.86 -26.71
C ILE A 8 -16.83 2.00 -26.43
N PHE A 9 -16.18 3.05 -26.91
CA PHE A 9 -14.74 3.26 -26.71
C PHE A 9 -14.37 3.64 -25.26
N CYS A 10 -15.28 4.25 -24.51
CA CYS A 10 -15.04 4.59 -23.10
C CYS A 10 -15.14 3.36 -22.16
N PHE A 11 -15.92 2.34 -22.51
CA PHE A 11 -16.08 1.14 -21.68
C PHE A 11 -14.97 0.10 -21.86
N THR A 12 -14.23 0.13 -22.98
CA THR A 12 -13.17 -0.85 -23.25
C THR A 12 -11.88 -0.60 -22.48
N THR A 13 -11.70 0.59 -21.89
CA THR A 13 -10.49 0.92 -21.11
C THR A 13 -10.37 0.11 -19.81
N PHE A 14 -11.48 -0.36 -19.25
CA PHE A 14 -11.49 -1.18 -18.03
C PHE A 14 -11.12 -2.65 -18.26
N LEU A 15 -11.15 -3.12 -19.51
CA LEU A 15 -10.86 -4.53 -19.85
C LEU A 15 -9.37 -4.82 -20.02
N PHE A 16 -8.52 -3.79 -20.06
CA PHE A 16 -7.09 -3.96 -20.13
C PHE A 16 -6.51 -3.97 -18.71
N ALA A 17 -5.81 -5.06 -18.36
CA ALA A 17 -5.06 -5.12 -17.11
C ALA A 17 -4.17 -3.88 -17.00
N GLN A 18 -4.39 -3.06 -15.97
CA GLN A 18 -3.61 -1.85 -15.78
C GLN A 18 -2.26 -2.25 -15.19
N TRP A 19 -1.26 -2.33 -16.06
CA TRP A 19 0.13 -2.45 -15.63
C TRP A 19 0.56 -1.13 -15.00
N GLN A 20 0.93 -1.18 -13.73
CA GLN A 20 1.40 -0.02 -12.97
C GLN A 20 2.89 -0.17 -12.66
N MET A 21 3.68 0.83 -13.05
CA MET A 21 5.09 0.89 -12.70
C MET A 21 5.29 1.75 -11.45
N PHE A 22 6.14 1.30 -10.52
CA PHE A 22 6.54 2.08 -9.34
C PHE A 22 8.00 1.78 -8.94
N SER A 23 8.58 2.58 -8.06
CA SER A 23 9.96 2.43 -7.58
C SER A 23 10.06 2.76 -6.10
N ASP A 24 10.89 2.02 -5.36
CA ASP A 24 11.15 2.18 -3.93
C ASP A 24 12.51 2.85 -3.63
N LYS A 25 12.95 3.77 -4.51
CA LYS A 25 14.29 4.40 -4.54
C LYS A 25 15.41 3.46 -5.00
N THR A 26 15.36 2.17 -4.67
CA THR A 26 16.40 1.18 -5.03
C THR A 26 16.06 0.44 -6.33
N ASP A 27 14.84 -0.06 -6.42
CA ASP A 27 14.37 -0.96 -7.45
C ASP A 27 13.16 -0.37 -8.21
N THR A 28 12.85 -0.98 -9.34
CA THR A 28 11.70 -0.62 -10.18
C THR A 28 10.85 -1.85 -10.41
N TYR A 29 9.53 -1.69 -10.28
CA TYR A 29 8.57 -2.76 -10.29
C TYR A 29 7.51 -2.52 -11.35
N ILE A 30 7.03 -3.60 -11.95
CA ILE A 30 5.83 -3.62 -12.78
C ILE A 30 4.81 -4.53 -12.11
N TYR A 31 3.67 -3.97 -11.76
CA TYR A 31 2.57 -4.65 -11.08
C TYR A 31 1.35 -4.75 -11.99
N ASN A 32 0.76 -5.94 -12.05
CA ASN A 32 -0.52 -6.16 -12.71
C ASN A 32 -1.66 -6.03 -11.68
N THR A 33 -2.48 -4.99 -11.80
CA THR A 33 -3.58 -4.72 -10.87
C THR A 33 -4.70 -5.76 -10.92
N THR A 34 -4.76 -6.59 -11.97
CA THR A 34 -5.77 -7.64 -12.15
C THR A 34 -5.29 -8.99 -11.63
N THR A 35 -4.07 -9.41 -11.98
CA THR A 35 -3.53 -10.74 -11.63
C THR A 35 -2.72 -10.76 -10.34
N GLY A 36 -2.34 -9.59 -9.83
CA GLY A 36 -1.43 -9.45 -8.69
C GLY A 36 0.03 -9.77 -9.01
N GLU A 37 0.38 -9.98 -10.28
CA GLU A 37 1.75 -10.32 -10.69
C GLU A 37 2.68 -9.12 -10.53
N ILE A 38 3.87 -9.38 -9.98
CA ILE A 38 4.91 -8.37 -9.79
C ILE A 38 6.15 -8.82 -10.56
N TYR A 39 6.77 -7.89 -11.27
CA TYR A 39 8.06 -8.07 -11.91
C TYR A 39 9.04 -7.01 -11.38
N ILE A 40 10.28 -7.41 -11.11
CA ILE A 40 11.35 -6.52 -10.65
C ILE A 40 12.39 -6.30 -11.75
N ARG A 41 12.85 -5.06 -11.89
CA ARG A 41 13.93 -4.69 -12.81
C ARG A 41 15.27 -5.25 -12.35
N TYR A 42 15.86 -6.12 -13.16
CA TYR A 42 17.23 -6.59 -13.04
C TYR A 42 18.14 -5.74 -13.93
N LYS A 43 19.03 -4.96 -13.30
CA LYS A 43 19.96 -4.07 -14.00
C LYS A 43 21.14 -4.87 -14.56
N LYS A 44 21.36 -4.79 -15.87
CA LYS A 44 22.46 -5.48 -16.58
C LYS A 44 23.73 -4.64 -16.75
N ASN A 45 23.86 -3.51 -16.04
CA ASN A 45 24.94 -2.53 -16.15
C ASN A 45 25.12 -1.94 -17.57
N GLY A 46 24.10 -2.03 -18.43
CA GLY A 46 24.07 -1.51 -19.78
C GLY A 46 23.08 -0.34 -19.92
N LYS A 47 22.46 -0.21 -21.09
CA LYS A 47 21.44 0.82 -21.30
C LYS A 47 20.11 0.39 -20.68
N ASN A 48 19.28 1.34 -20.27
CA ASN A 48 18.01 1.05 -19.56
C ASN A 48 17.06 0.09 -20.31
N TYR A 49 17.11 0.03 -21.65
CA TYR A 49 16.28 -0.88 -22.45
C TYR A 49 16.82 -2.32 -22.51
N GLU A 50 18.04 -2.56 -22.02
CA GLU A 50 18.68 -3.88 -21.97
C GLU A 50 18.35 -4.60 -20.65
N ASP A 51 17.81 -3.87 -19.69
CA ASP A 51 17.39 -4.42 -18.41
C ASP A 51 16.18 -5.34 -18.57
N LEU A 52 16.11 -6.32 -17.68
CA LEU A 52 15.08 -7.34 -17.71
C LEU A 52 14.12 -7.15 -16.55
N PHE A 53 12.84 -7.45 -16.77
CA PHE A 53 11.86 -7.55 -15.69
C PHE A 53 11.63 -9.02 -15.36
N VAL A 54 12.05 -9.41 -14.16
CA VAL A 54 11.97 -10.80 -13.67
C VAL A 54 10.72 -10.95 -12.81
N LYS A 55 9.90 -11.96 -13.10
CA LYS A 55 8.68 -12.24 -12.33
C LYS A 55 9.03 -12.62 -10.90
N MET A 56 8.45 -11.93 -9.92
CA MET A 56 8.55 -12.34 -8.53
C MET A 56 7.75 -13.63 -8.31
N PRO A 57 8.29 -14.60 -7.56
CA PRO A 57 7.52 -15.77 -7.16
C PRO A 57 6.30 -15.31 -6.37
N LYS A 58 5.16 -15.95 -6.60
CA LYS A 58 3.96 -15.71 -5.80
C LYS A 58 4.30 -16.14 -4.38
N GLY A 59 4.46 -15.17 -3.47
CA GLY A 59 4.53 -15.46 -2.05
C GLY A 59 3.25 -16.17 -1.59
N ILE A 60 3.28 -16.73 -0.39
CA ILE A 60 2.07 -17.20 0.26
C ILE A 60 1.22 -15.96 0.49
N ILE A 61 0.14 -15.79 -0.28
CA ILE A 61 -0.89 -14.80 0.04
C ILE A 61 -1.41 -15.27 1.41
N PRO A 62 -1.24 -14.51 2.50
CA PRO A 62 -1.81 -14.91 3.77
C PRO A 62 -3.30 -15.08 3.51
N GLU A 63 -3.78 -16.33 3.58
CA GLU A 63 -5.21 -16.61 3.52
C GLU A 63 -5.83 -15.72 4.57
N LYS A 64 -6.70 -14.80 4.11
CA LYS A 64 -7.45 -13.84 4.92
C LYS A 64 -7.12 -13.95 6.40
N GLN A 65 -6.27 -13.06 6.89
CA GLN A 65 -6.18 -12.79 8.31
C GLN A 65 -7.49 -12.08 8.73
N ASN A 66 -8.62 -12.77 8.58
CA ASN A 66 -9.92 -12.45 9.18
C ASN A 66 -9.88 -12.61 10.69
N ASN A 67 -8.75 -13.05 11.23
CA ASN A 67 -8.45 -13.04 12.65
C ASN A 67 -7.40 -11.95 12.90
N LEU A 68 -7.75 -10.68 12.68
CA LEU A 68 -7.34 -9.72 13.71
C LEU A 68 -7.98 -10.27 15.00
N PRO A 69 -7.23 -10.49 16.09
CA PRO A 69 -7.87 -10.74 17.36
C PRO A 69 -8.69 -9.49 17.69
N SER A 70 -10.01 -9.57 17.45
CA SER A 70 -11.02 -8.75 18.11
C SER A 70 -11.04 -9.19 19.57
N SER A 71 -9.98 -8.84 20.27
CA SER A 71 -9.85 -8.97 21.70
C SER A 71 -8.74 -8.00 22.11
N LEU A 72 -9.09 -6.71 22.08
CA LEU A 72 -8.53 -5.76 23.04
C LEU A 72 -9.09 -6.14 24.41
N GLU A 73 -8.67 -7.29 24.95
CA GLU A 73 -8.61 -7.36 26.40
C GLU A 73 -7.52 -6.38 26.82
N PRO A 74 -7.85 -5.37 27.65
CA PRO A 74 -6.85 -4.44 28.11
C PRO A 74 -5.93 -5.24 29.03
N LYS A 75 -4.77 -5.68 28.50
CA LYS A 75 -3.64 -5.97 29.36
C LYS A 75 -3.35 -4.66 30.08
N LYS A 76 -3.67 -4.67 31.36
CA LYS A 76 -3.49 -3.57 32.30
C LYS A 76 -1.99 -3.39 32.52
N ASP A 77 -1.31 -2.90 31.49
CA ASP A 77 0.08 -2.48 31.57
C ASP A 77 0.04 -1.08 32.18
N ASP A 78 0.29 -0.99 33.48
CA ASP A 78 0.25 0.25 34.27
C ASP A 78 1.09 1.38 33.63
N VAL A 79 2.12 1.01 32.87
CA VAL A 79 2.96 1.92 32.07
C VAL A 79 2.17 2.65 30.97
N ALA A 80 1.23 1.98 30.30
CA ALA A 80 0.41 2.61 29.27
C ALA A 80 -0.58 3.62 29.88
N LEU A 81 -1.13 3.30 31.06
CA LEU A 81 -2.03 4.19 31.78
C LEU A 81 -1.30 5.43 32.31
N GLU A 82 -0.08 5.28 32.81
CA GLU A 82 0.77 6.39 33.22
C GLU A 82 1.15 7.30 32.04
N ALA A 83 1.50 6.72 30.89
CA ALA A 83 1.80 7.49 29.69
C ALA A 83 0.60 8.32 29.22
N ILE A 84 -0.61 7.75 29.28
CA ILE A 84 -1.85 8.45 28.92
C ILE A 84 -2.17 9.57 29.93
N LYS A 85 -2.03 9.31 31.24
CA LYS A 85 -2.21 10.36 32.27
C LYS A 85 -1.24 11.52 32.08
N LYS A 86 0.05 11.22 31.86
CA LYS A 86 1.08 12.23 31.62
C LYS A 86 0.81 13.07 30.36
N ALA A 87 0.32 12.44 29.29
CA ALA A 87 -0.07 13.16 28.07
C ALA A 87 -1.24 14.13 28.32
N ASN A 88 -2.25 13.71 29.08
CA ASN A 88 -3.39 14.56 29.42
C ASN A 88 -3.02 15.72 30.36
N GLU A 89 -2.14 15.50 31.33
CA GLU A 89 -1.63 16.56 32.21
C GLU A 89 -0.86 17.63 31.43
N LEU A 90 0.00 17.20 30.48
CA LEU A 90 0.73 18.13 29.62
C LEU A 90 -0.19 18.95 28.71
N MET A 91 -1.27 18.32 28.21
CA MET A 91 -2.27 19.01 27.39
C MET A 91 -3.02 20.06 28.20
N ASN A 92 -3.46 19.71 29.41
CA ASN A 92 -4.18 20.65 30.28
C ASN A 92 -3.28 21.80 30.75
N HIS A 93 -2.01 21.52 31.09
CA HIS A 93 -1.04 22.56 31.45
C HIS A 93 -0.74 23.51 30.27
N SER A 94 -0.80 23.02 29.03
CA SER A 94 -0.63 23.87 27.84
C SER A 94 -1.83 24.79 27.60
N ILE A 95 -3.02 24.42 28.10
CA ILE A 95 -4.23 25.24 28.00
C ILE A 95 -4.24 26.31 29.10
N ASP A 96 -3.81 25.98 30.32
CA ASP A 96 -3.76 26.92 31.44
C ASP A 96 -2.60 27.94 31.33
N GLY A 97 -1.51 27.60 30.64
CA GLY A 97 -0.37 28.51 30.41
C GLY A 97 -0.54 29.47 29.22
N GLY A 98 -1.71 29.49 28.58
CA GLY A 98 -2.02 30.27 27.37
C GLY A 98 -2.84 31.55 27.59
N LEU A 99 -2.98 32.02 28.82
CA LEU A 99 -3.65 33.28 29.20
C LEU A 99 -2.73 34.18 30.02
#